data_AF-A0A1H3GQ21-F1
#
_entry.id   AF-A0A1H3GQ21-F1
#
_cell.length_a   1.000
_cell.length_b   1.000
_cell.length_c   1.000
_cell.angle_alpha   90.00
_cell.angle_beta   90.00
_cell.angle_gamma   90.00
#
_symmetry.space_group_name_H-M   'P 1'
#
loop_
_entity.id
_entity.type
_entity.pdbx_description
1 polymer ?
#
loop_
_entity_poly.entity_id
_entity_poly.type
_entity_poly.pdbx_seq_one_letter_code
_entity_poly.pdbx_strand_id
1 'polypeptide(L)'
;MKRPGVIGILVPLLIVSGCGAISDADEIIFFKYRQPDELERQYLHLATYLNSAKSCFLIHPETLSVAPLNPDGSKVSFLRSSCFMHVASLSGDDAICQKVRSVSTFLYTGNMLNAKLCRELASTANPYAGRQVAGAGNLNVQKILTLAGYSESDVDTFLVAEGRFSSAERAAYYRDNEPSVFWLEVMEYVIGSRGFFNRIDILPGFASERDLEAMKNVTWRPRFQKELPLSE
;
A
#
# COMPACT_ATOMS: atom_id res chain seq x y z
N MET A 1 17.72 71.24 -23.84
CA MET A 1 18.29 70.21 -22.94
C MET A 1 17.59 68.89 -23.22
N LYS A 2 18.34 67.89 -23.73
CA LYS A 2 17.83 66.58 -24.16
C LYS A 2 17.53 65.69 -22.94
N ARG A 3 16.33 65.10 -22.88
CA ARG A 3 15.99 64.03 -21.92
C ARG A 3 16.51 62.69 -22.48
N PRO A 4 17.32 61.92 -21.75
CA PRO A 4 17.62 60.54 -22.14
C PRO A 4 16.47 59.63 -21.66
N GLY A 5 15.90 58.87 -22.60
CA GLY A 5 14.96 57.80 -22.32
C GLY A 5 15.69 56.59 -21.76
N VAL A 6 15.20 56.07 -20.63
CA VAL A 6 15.64 54.79 -20.08
C VAL A 6 14.71 53.71 -20.64
N ILE A 7 15.24 52.96 -21.60
CA ILE A 7 14.67 51.72 -22.10
C ILE A 7 14.99 50.64 -21.06
N GLY A 8 14.01 50.34 -20.20
CA GLY A 8 14.08 49.24 -19.24
C GLY A 8 13.69 47.94 -19.91
N ILE A 9 14.68 47.06 -20.06
CA ILE A 9 14.64 45.75 -20.70
C ILE A 9 13.64 44.84 -19.99
N LEU A 10 12.64 44.35 -20.73
CA LEU A 10 11.78 43.21 -20.36
C LEU A 10 12.66 41.96 -20.31
N VAL A 11 12.87 41.42 -19.10
CA VAL A 11 13.45 40.09 -18.90
C VAL A 11 12.38 39.07 -19.27
N PRO A 12 12.56 38.22 -20.30
CA PRO A 12 11.63 37.14 -20.55
C PRO A 12 11.76 36.09 -19.45
N LEU A 13 10.63 35.81 -18.80
CA LEU A 13 10.43 34.65 -17.94
C LEU A 13 10.78 33.40 -18.75
N LEU A 14 11.92 32.77 -18.46
CA LEU A 14 12.21 31.42 -18.93
C LEU A 14 11.22 30.49 -18.23
N ILE A 15 10.11 30.20 -18.92
CA ILE A 15 9.26 29.05 -18.61
C ILE A 15 10.11 27.83 -18.91
N VAL A 16 10.75 27.29 -17.87
CA VAL A 16 11.41 26.00 -17.91
C VAL A 16 10.32 24.94 -18.00
N SER A 17 9.89 24.68 -19.23
CA SER A 17 9.14 23.48 -19.59
C SER A 17 10.10 22.29 -19.68
N GLY A 18 9.93 21.32 -18.78
CA GLY A 18 10.42 19.95 -18.97
C GLY A 18 11.46 19.47 -17.94
N CYS A 19 10.97 18.72 -16.95
CA CYS A 19 11.51 17.47 -16.38
C CYS A 19 10.93 17.33 -14.97
N GLY A 20 10.26 16.21 -14.70
CA GLY A 20 9.58 15.96 -13.43
C GLY A 20 10.52 16.17 -12.25
N ALA A 21 10.38 17.31 -11.57
CA ALA A 21 10.91 17.46 -10.24
C ALA A 21 10.18 16.43 -9.37
N ILE A 22 10.91 15.39 -8.98
CA ILE A 22 10.57 14.57 -7.82
C ILE A 22 10.64 15.56 -6.65
N SER A 23 9.53 16.24 -6.40
CA SER A 23 9.47 17.24 -5.36
C SER A 23 9.43 16.49 -4.04
N ASP A 24 10.59 16.29 -3.42
CA ASP A 24 10.75 15.96 -1.99
C ASP A 24 10.27 17.11 -1.09
N ALA A 25 9.45 18.04 -1.62
CA ALA A 25 8.89 19.13 -0.87
C ALA A 25 7.82 18.60 0.07
N ASP A 26 7.95 19.01 1.33
CA ASP A 26 7.00 18.69 2.37
C ASP A 26 5.70 19.47 2.17
N GLU A 27 4.59 18.75 1.99
CA GLU A 27 3.28 19.36 1.82
C GLU A 27 2.81 19.93 3.16
N ILE A 28 2.34 21.18 3.21
CA ILE A 28 1.86 21.80 4.46
C ILE A 28 0.33 21.91 4.44
N ILE A 29 -0.35 21.27 5.40
CA ILE A 29 -1.80 21.28 5.55
C ILE A 29 -2.21 22.07 6.81
N PHE A 30 -3.05 23.10 6.64
CA PHE A 30 -3.37 24.04 7.72
C PHE A 30 -4.69 23.77 8.46
N PHE A 31 -5.76 23.33 7.78
CA PHE A 31 -7.12 23.47 8.35
C PHE A 31 -7.98 22.21 8.37
N LYS A 32 -7.84 21.31 7.39
CA LYS A 32 -8.67 20.10 7.32
C LYS A 32 -7.92 18.99 6.64
N TYR A 33 -7.98 17.81 7.23
CA TYR A 33 -7.47 16.59 6.64
C TYR A 33 -8.44 15.44 6.89
N ARG A 34 -8.37 14.43 6.02
CA ARG A 34 -9.17 13.23 6.13
C ARG A 34 -8.50 12.26 7.11
N GLN A 35 -9.27 11.76 8.07
CA GLN A 35 -8.83 10.67 8.94
C GLN A 35 -9.02 9.33 8.23
N PRO A 36 -8.20 8.30 8.54
CA PRO A 36 -8.34 7.02 7.90
C PRO A 36 -9.63 6.34 8.30
N ASP A 37 -10.40 5.89 7.32
CA ASP A 37 -11.49 4.97 7.60
C ASP A 37 -10.98 3.54 7.85
N GLU A 38 -11.89 2.65 8.24
CA GLU A 38 -11.54 1.28 8.55
C GLU A 38 -11.04 0.52 7.32
N LEU A 39 -11.62 0.75 6.14
CA LEU A 39 -11.28 0.02 4.93
C LEU A 39 -9.89 0.42 4.41
N GLU A 40 -9.52 1.69 4.50
CA GLU A 40 -8.19 2.19 4.18
C GLU A 40 -7.10 1.53 5.06
N ARG A 41 -7.39 1.29 6.35
CA ARG A 41 -6.50 0.51 7.24
C ARG A 41 -6.39 -0.95 6.79
N GLN A 42 -7.51 -1.56 6.38
CA GLN A 42 -7.49 -2.93 5.84
C GLN A 42 -6.64 -3.03 4.57
N TYR A 43 -6.61 -2.01 3.70
CA TYR A 43 -5.73 -1.99 2.53
C TYR A 43 -4.24 -1.86 2.86
N LEU A 44 -3.90 -1.14 3.93
CA LEU A 44 -2.54 -1.14 4.47
C LEU A 44 -2.16 -2.56 4.96
N HIS A 45 -3.01 -3.19 5.77
CA HIS A 45 -2.76 -4.55 6.26
C HIS A 45 -2.64 -5.57 5.12
N LEU A 46 -3.48 -5.44 4.10
CA LEU A 46 -3.42 -6.28 2.90
C LEU A 46 -2.12 -6.09 2.11
N ALA A 47 -1.66 -4.84 1.95
CA ALA A 47 -0.39 -4.54 1.27
C ALA A 47 0.79 -5.17 2.01
N THR A 48 0.81 -5.03 3.34
CA THR A 48 1.81 -5.65 4.22
C THR A 48 1.78 -7.17 4.13
N TYR A 49 0.59 -7.77 4.15
CA TYR A 49 0.43 -9.22 4.09
C TYR A 49 0.95 -9.79 2.77
N LEU A 50 0.51 -9.21 1.65
CA LEU A 50 0.88 -9.64 0.31
C LEU A 50 2.30 -9.22 -0.10
N ASN A 51 2.93 -8.34 0.69
CA ASN A 51 4.13 -7.61 0.29
C ASN A 51 3.97 -6.96 -1.10
N SER A 52 2.85 -6.27 -1.31
CA SER A 52 2.50 -5.70 -2.61
C SER A 52 1.91 -4.30 -2.47
N ALA A 53 2.33 -3.41 -3.37
CA ALA A 53 1.85 -2.04 -3.43
C ALA A 53 0.43 -1.92 -3.99
N LYS A 54 -0.16 -3.01 -4.50
CA LYS A 54 -1.41 -2.98 -5.27
C LYS A 54 -2.56 -2.35 -4.47
N SER A 55 -2.80 -2.81 -3.24
CA SER A 55 -3.87 -2.24 -2.40
C SER A 55 -3.54 -0.84 -1.86
N CYS A 56 -2.28 -0.39 -1.86
CA CYS A 56 -1.95 0.99 -1.48
C CYS A 56 -2.59 2.03 -2.41
N PHE A 57 -2.89 1.67 -3.67
CA PHE A 57 -3.59 2.55 -4.61
C PHE A 57 -5.05 2.82 -4.24
N LEU A 58 -5.66 1.96 -3.43
CA LEU A 58 -7.06 2.08 -3.01
C LEU A 58 -7.26 3.04 -1.82
N ILE A 59 -6.17 3.42 -1.14
CA ILE A 59 -6.17 4.38 -0.02
C ILE A 59 -6.34 5.80 -0.58
N HIS A 60 -7.11 6.66 0.09
CA HIS A 60 -7.29 8.04 -0.37
C HIS A 60 -5.95 8.81 -0.32
N PRO A 61 -5.59 9.58 -1.35
CA PRO A 61 -4.29 10.26 -1.41
C PRO A 61 -4.10 11.32 -0.33
N GLU A 62 -5.18 11.84 0.25
CA GLU A 62 -5.16 12.89 1.29
C GLU A 62 -5.50 12.38 2.71
N THR A 63 -5.63 11.06 2.89
CA THR A 63 -5.84 10.50 4.22
C THR A 63 -4.56 10.63 5.04
N LEU A 64 -4.65 11.32 6.19
CA LEU A 64 -3.53 11.48 7.11
C LEU A 64 -3.67 10.54 8.30
N SER A 65 -2.55 9.94 8.70
CA SER A 65 -2.38 9.30 9.99
C SER A 65 -1.61 10.25 10.92
N VAL A 66 -2.11 10.42 12.14
CA VAL A 66 -1.48 11.28 13.16
C VAL A 66 -1.12 10.42 14.37
N ALA A 67 0.14 10.49 14.78
CA ALA A 67 0.70 9.79 15.93
C ALA A 67 1.51 10.78 16.78
N PRO A 68 0.87 11.55 17.68
CA PRO A 68 1.50 12.66 18.40
C PRO A 68 2.69 12.24 19.29
N LEU A 69 2.73 10.97 19.68
CA LEU A 69 3.78 10.40 20.53
C LEU A 69 5.02 9.95 19.75
N ASN A 70 4.99 9.98 18.42
CA ASN A 70 6.15 9.66 17.60
C ASN A 70 7.20 10.78 17.65
N PRO A 71 8.47 10.49 17.30
CA PRO A 71 9.50 11.50 17.14
C PRO A 71 9.10 12.60 16.13
N ASP A 72 9.63 13.81 16.33
CA ASP A 72 9.48 14.91 15.38
C ASP A 72 9.87 14.47 13.96
N GLY A 73 9.10 14.91 12.97
CA GLY A 73 9.23 14.50 11.58
C GLY A 73 8.51 13.20 11.22
N SER A 74 7.95 12.48 12.19
CA SER A 74 7.17 11.23 11.98
C SER A 74 5.80 11.22 12.67
N LYS A 75 5.34 12.40 13.13
CA LYS A 75 4.08 12.57 13.88
C LYS A 75 2.86 12.60 12.98
N VAL A 76 3.02 12.92 11.70
CA VAL A 76 1.95 12.91 10.71
C VAL A 76 2.48 12.33 9.40
N SER A 77 1.61 11.65 8.64
CA SER A 77 1.96 11.12 7.31
C SER A 77 0.71 10.89 6.47
N PHE A 78 0.84 10.92 5.14
CA PHE A 78 -0.19 10.33 4.29
C PHE A 78 -0.20 8.82 4.48
N LEU A 79 -1.34 8.25 4.85
CA LEU A 79 -1.47 6.79 5.05
C LEU A 79 -1.05 6.01 3.80
N ARG A 80 -1.43 6.53 2.63
CA ARG A 80 -1.05 5.96 1.33
C ARG A 80 0.46 5.94 1.10
N SER A 81 1.16 7.03 1.43
CA SER A 81 2.61 7.09 1.30
C SER A 81 3.31 6.18 2.31
N SER A 82 2.77 6.06 3.53
CA SER A 82 3.25 5.08 4.52
C SER A 82 3.09 3.64 4.03
N CYS A 83 2.00 3.31 3.35
CA CYS A 83 1.79 2.02 2.71
C CYS A 83 2.87 1.73 1.65
N PHE A 84 3.11 2.66 0.73
CA PHE A 84 4.14 2.50 -0.30
C PHE A 84 5.56 2.38 0.27
N MET A 85 5.92 3.22 1.23
CA MET A 85 7.23 3.17 1.90
C MET A 85 7.44 1.82 2.59
N HIS A 86 6.40 1.33 3.26
CA HIS A 86 6.43 0.04 3.92
C HIS A 86 6.65 -1.12 2.93
N VAL A 87 5.88 -1.17 1.84
CA VAL A 87 6.07 -2.18 0.79
C VAL A 87 7.46 -2.07 0.16
N ALA A 88 7.95 -0.86 -0.12
CA ALA A 88 9.29 -0.66 -0.67
C ALA A 88 10.36 -1.26 0.26
N SER A 89 10.27 -1.00 1.57
CA SER A 89 11.20 -1.54 2.58
C SER A 89 11.17 -3.07 2.72
N LEU A 90 10.04 -3.71 2.42
CA LEU A 90 9.88 -5.17 2.54
C LEU A 90 10.26 -5.90 1.25
N SER A 91 9.97 -5.29 0.10
CA SER A 91 10.22 -5.86 -1.23
C SER A 91 11.62 -5.54 -1.77
N GLY A 92 12.26 -4.49 -1.25
CA GLY A 92 13.50 -3.94 -1.82
C GLY A 92 13.29 -3.19 -3.14
N ASP A 93 12.04 -2.92 -3.53
CA ASP A 93 11.70 -2.22 -4.77
C ASP A 93 11.68 -0.71 -4.55
N ASP A 94 12.80 -0.06 -4.85
CA ASP A 94 12.99 1.37 -4.68
C ASP A 94 12.16 2.22 -5.67
N ALA A 95 11.69 1.63 -6.78
CA ALA A 95 10.85 2.31 -7.76
C ALA A 95 9.48 2.67 -7.16
N ILE A 96 9.04 1.96 -6.11
CA ILE A 96 7.83 2.29 -5.34
C ILE A 96 7.98 3.64 -4.64
N CYS A 97 9.20 4.02 -4.23
CA CYS A 97 9.46 5.23 -3.45
C CYS A 97 9.09 6.53 -4.18
N GLN A 98 8.93 6.52 -5.51
CA GLN A 98 8.40 7.66 -6.27
C GLN A 98 6.96 8.04 -5.88
N LYS A 99 6.23 7.17 -5.16
CA LYS A 99 4.87 7.40 -4.66
C LYS A 99 4.84 7.90 -3.20
N VAL A 100 5.99 8.00 -2.54
CA VAL A 100 6.10 8.46 -1.17
C VAL A 100 6.21 9.98 -1.16
N ARG A 101 5.30 10.62 -0.43
CA ARG A 101 5.23 12.07 -0.26
C ARG A 101 5.23 12.38 1.23
N SER A 102 5.95 13.42 1.62
CA SER A 102 5.91 13.89 3.00
C SER A 102 4.84 14.96 3.17
N VAL A 103 4.36 15.09 4.41
CA VAL A 103 3.37 16.06 4.79
C VAL A 103 3.61 16.53 6.21
N SER A 104 3.44 17.81 6.45
CA SER A 104 3.38 18.41 7.77
C SER A 104 2.07 19.18 7.93
N THR A 105 1.70 19.38 9.19
CA THR A 105 0.60 20.25 9.59
C THR A 105 1.16 21.41 10.40
N PHE A 106 0.31 22.36 10.78
CA PHE A 106 0.72 23.42 11.71
C PHE A 106 1.23 22.89 13.06
N LEU A 107 0.74 21.73 13.52
CA LEU A 107 1.07 21.17 14.84
C LEU A 107 2.09 20.03 14.82
N TYR A 108 2.19 19.32 13.70
CA TYR A 108 2.94 18.07 13.60
C TYR A 108 3.76 18.04 12.32
N THR A 109 5.02 17.63 12.44
CA THR A 109 5.92 17.44 11.31
C THR A 109 5.93 15.98 10.85
N GLY A 110 5.94 15.77 9.54
CA GLY A 110 5.98 14.46 8.89
C GLY A 110 7.04 14.35 7.79
N ASN A 111 8.03 15.24 7.81
CA ASN A 111 9.07 15.36 6.79
C ASN A 111 10.04 14.16 6.72
N MET A 112 10.02 13.23 7.68
CA MET A 112 10.80 11.98 7.59
C MET A 112 10.20 10.98 6.60
N LEU A 113 8.89 11.05 6.31
CA LEU A 113 8.25 10.15 5.36
C LEU A 113 8.42 10.66 3.93
N ASN A 114 9.62 10.55 3.38
CA ASN A 114 9.97 11.07 2.05
C ASN A 114 10.60 9.99 1.14
N ALA A 115 10.71 10.30 -0.16
CA ALA A 115 11.21 9.35 -1.14
C ALA A 115 12.69 8.97 -0.91
N LYS A 116 13.51 9.90 -0.39
CA LYS A 116 14.90 9.64 -0.06
C LYS A 116 15.03 8.57 1.04
N LEU A 117 14.38 8.75 2.18
CA LEU A 117 14.41 7.76 3.27
C LEU A 117 13.81 6.43 2.82
N CYS A 118 12.74 6.46 2.02
CA CYS A 118 12.17 5.24 1.44
C CYS A 118 13.21 4.45 0.62
N ARG A 119 13.96 5.10 -0.27
CA ARG A 119 15.00 4.45 -1.09
C ARG A 119 16.12 3.89 -0.22
N GLU A 120 16.55 4.63 0.79
CA GLU A 120 17.55 4.16 1.77
C GLU A 120 17.06 2.86 2.43
N LEU A 121 15.82 2.84 2.93
CA LEU A 121 15.24 1.64 3.57
C LEU A 121 15.01 0.47 2.61
N ALA A 122 14.61 0.73 1.37
CA ALA A 122 14.46 -0.30 0.35
C ALA A 122 15.82 -0.94 -0.02
N SER A 123 16.90 -0.14 -0.04
CA SER A 123 18.26 -0.61 -0.35
C SER A 123 18.91 -1.39 0.79
N THR A 124 18.57 -1.09 2.04
CA THR A 124 19.04 -1.88 3.18
C THR A 124 18.25 -3.17 3.21
N ALA A 125 18.92 -4.29 2.92
CA ALA A 125 18.34 -5.63 3.04
C ALA A 125 17.67 -5.76 4.42
N ASN A 126 16.34 -5.72 4.46
CA ASN A 126 15.62 -5.85 5.72
C ASN A 126 15.76 -7.32 6.15
N PRO A 127 16.50 -7.64 7.24
CA PRO A 127 16.66 -9.02 7.71
C PRO A 127 15.32 -9.63 8.19
N TYR A 128 14.26 -8.81 8.24
CA TYR A 128 12.89 -9.19 8.58
C TYR A 128 11.92 -9.15 7.39
N ALA A 129 12.39 -8.98 6.13
CA ALA A 129 11.54 -9.04 4.93
C ALA A 129 10.67 -10.32 4.87
N GLY A 130 11.11 -11.41 5.52
CA GLY A 130 10.35 -12.66 5.70
C GLY A 130 9.56 -12.83 7.01
N ARG A 131 9.72 -11.96 8.03
CA ARG A 131 9.00 -12.11 9.31
C ARG A 131 7.65 -11.41 9.27
N GLN A 132 6.61 -12.05 9.81
CA GLN A 132 5.29 -11.45 10.02
C GLN A 132 5.46 -10.04 10.59
N VAL A 133 5.03 -9.04 9.82
CA VAL A 133 5.12 -7.65 10.25
C VAL A 133 4.00 -7.43 11.26
N ALA A 134 4.32 -6.74 12.36
CA ALA A 134 3.33 -6.27 13.31
C ALA A 134 2.16 -5.60 12.58
N GLY A 135 0.94 -6.11 12.78
CA GLY A 135 -0.27 -5.59 12.15
C GLY A 135 -0.87 -6.46 11.02
N ALA A 136 -0.17 -7.46 10.48
CA ALA A 136 -0.78 -8.40 9.53
C ALA A 136 -1.99 -9.16 10.16
N GLY A 137 -1.97 -9.38 11.47
CA GLY A 137 -3.06 -10.00 12.23
C GLY A 137 -4.34 -9.15 12.36
N ASN A 138 -4.32 -7.90 11.91
CA ASN A 138 -5.50 -7.02 11.96
C ASN A 138 -6.32 -7.02 10.65
N LEU A 139 -5.92 -7.86 9.68
CA LEU A 139 -6.65 -8.00 8.42
C LEU A 139 -7.99 -8.72 8.68
N ASN A 140 -9.10 -8.05 8.41
CA ASN A 140 -10.42 -8.67 8.37
C ASN A 140 -10.58 -9.43 7.04
N VAL A 141 -10.09 -10.67 7.05
CA VAL A 141 -10.02 -11.56 5.88
C VAL A 141 -11.40 -11.76 5.26
N GLN A 142 -12.43 -12.03 6.07
CA GLN A 142 -13.81 -12.26 5.59
C GLN A 142 -14.36 -11.04 4.82
N LYS A 143 -14.21 -9.84 5.38
CA LYS A 143 -14.66 -8.59 4.75
C LYS A 143 -13.97 -8.38 3.41
N ILE A 144 -12.64 -8.57 3.36
CA ILE A 144 -11.84 -8.37 2.15
C ILE A 144 -12.21 -9.37 1.06
N LEU A 145 -12.46 -10.64 1.40
CA LEU A 145 -12.91 -11.65 0.43
C LEU A 145 -14.29 -11.34 -0.13
N THR A 146 -15.21 -10.92 0.73
CA THR A 146 -16.56 -10.52 0.31
C THR A 146 -16.49 -9.36 -0.68
N LEU A 147 -15.67 -8.34 -0.39
CA LEU A 147 -15.45 -7.21 -1.31
C LEU A 147 -14.77 -7.62 -2.62
N ALA A 148 -13.90 -8.64 -2.59
CA ALA A 148 -13.30 -9.23 -3.79
C ALA A 148 -14.26 -10.15 -4.56
N GLY A 149 -15.51 -10.28 -4.12
CA GLY A 149 -16.54 -11.09 -4.77
C GLY A 149 -16.35 -12.60 -4.60
N TYR A 150 -15.74 -13.04 -3.49
CA TYR A 150 -15.74 -14.44 -3.10
C TYR A 150 -16.99 -14.75 -2.28
N SER A 151 -17.69 -15.82 -2.65
CA SER A 151 -18.64 -16.48 -1.77
C SER A 151 -17.92 -17.43 -0.80
N GLU A 152 -18.58 -17.82 0.28
CA GLU A 152 -18.06 -18.85 1.20
C GLU A 152 -17.79 -20.17 0.48
N SER A 153 -18.67 -20.56 -0.47
CA SER A 153 -18.47 -21.75 -1.29
C SER A 153 -17.27 -21.65 -2.24
N ASP A 154 -16.95 -20.46 -2.75
CA ASP A 154 -15.75 -20.26 -3.58
C ASP A 154 -14.49 -20.50 -2.75
N VAL A 155 -14.48 -20.00 -1.50
CA VAL A 155 -13.38 -20.17 -0.55
C VAL A 155 -13.20 -21.64 -0.18
N ASP A 156 -14.29 -22.34 0.15
CA ASP A 156 -14.25 -23.77 0.48
C ASP A 156 -13.72 -24.60 -0.68
N THR A 157 -14.26 -24.36 -1.88
CA THR A 157 -13.84 -25.06 -3.10
C THR A 157 -12.37 -24.81 -3.41
N PHE A 158 -11.91 -23.57 -3.23
CA PHE A 158 -10.50 -23.21 -3.42
C PHE A 158 -9.59 -23.97 -2.45
N LEU A 159 -9.95 -24.01 -1.17
CA LEU A 159 -9.14 -24.67 -0.14
C LEU A 159 -9.09 -26.19 -0.31
N VAL A 160 -10.16 -26.79 -0.81
CA VAL A 160 -10.17 -28.21 -1.20
C VAL A 160 -9.27 -28.46 -2.41
N ALA A 161 -9.33 -27.60 -3.43
CA ALA A 161 -8.47 -27.71 -4.61
C ALA A 161 -6.98 -27.55 -4.28
N GLU A 162 -6.65 -26.73 -3.28
CA GLU A 162 -5.28 -26.59 -2.73
C GLU A 162 -4.91 -27.72 -1.74
N GLY A 163 -5.77 -28.72 -1.54
CA GLY A 163 -5.52 -29.87 -0.66
C GLY A 163 -5.52 -29.55 0.84
N ARG A 164 -6.10 -28.42 1.25
CA ARG A 164 -6.13 -27.97 2.66
C ARG A 164 -7.24 -28.65 3.45
N PHE A 165 -8.35 -28.95 2.78
CA PHE A 165 -9.44 -29.73 3.32
C PHE A 165 -9.82 -30.87 2.37
N SER A 166 -10.29 -31.98 2.92
CA SER A 166 -10.64 -33.17 2.14
C SER A 166 -11.92 -33.02 1.31
N SER A 167 -12.81 -32.11 1.70
CA SER A 167 -14.07 -31.81 1.00
C SER A 167 -14.62 -30.44 1.41
N ALA A 168 -15.59 -29.93 0.66
CA ALA A 168 -16.23 -28.65 0.94
C ALA A 168 -17.00 -28.67 2.28
N GLU A 169 -17.61 -29.80 2.62
CA GLU A 169 -18.29 -30.01 3.90
C GLU A 169 -17.30 -29.96 5.06
N ARG A 170 -16.07 -30.50 4.86
CA ARG A 170 -15.02 -30.42 5.88
C ARG A 170 -14.53 -28.98 6.04
N ALA A 171 -14.34 -28.25 4.95
CA ALA A 171 -13.97 -26.84 4.99
C ALA A 171 -15.04 -26.01 5.74
N ALA A 172 -16.31 -26.19 5.41
CA ALA A 172 -17.43 -25.54 6.10
C ALA A 172 -17.50 -25.90 7.60
N TYR A 173 -17.27 -27.17 7.96
CA TYR A 173 -17.17 -27.59 9.37
C TYR A 173 -16.09 -26.80 10.11
N TYR A 174 -14.89 -26.66 9.53
CA TYR A 174 -13.80 -25.88 10.14
C TYR A 174 -14.14 -24.40 10.24
N ARG A 175 -14.80 -23.82 9.24
CA ARG A 175 -15.26 -22.43 9.31
C ARG A 175 -16.14 -22.17 10.54
N ASP A 176 -17.06 -23.08 10.82
CA ASP A 176 -18.05 -22.90 11.89
C ASP A 176 -17.54 -23.34 13.28
N ASN A 177 -16.71 -24.38 13.34
CA ASN A 177 -16.32 -25.02 14.61
C ASN A 177 -14.86 -24.72 15.02
N GLU A 178 -13.98 -24.44 14.06
CA GLU A 178 -12.56 -24.17 14.29
C GLU A 178 -12.09 -22.94 13.47
N PRO A 179 -12.74 -21.77 13.63
CA PRO A 179 -12.56 -20.63 12.73
C PRO A 179 -11.12 -20.12 12.67
N SER A 180 -10.35 -20.23 13.76
CA SER A 180 -8.94 -19.82 13.77
C SER A 180 -8.09 -20.61 12.78
N VAL A 181 -8.33 -21.93 12.66
CA VAL A 181 -7.62 -22.79 11.70
C VAL A 181 -8.08 -22.45 10.29
N PHE A 182 -9.40 -22.36 10.08
CA PHE A 182 -9.96 -22.04 8.78
C PHE A 182 -9.44 -20.70 8.23
N TRP A 183 -9.51 -19.62 9.02
CA TRP A 183 -9.08 -18.30 8.55
C TRP A 183 -7.57 -18.16 8.38
N LEU A 184 -6.77 -18.95 9.09
CA LEU A 184 -5.33 -19.05 8.84
C LEU A 184 -5.07 -19.64 7.44
N GLU A 185 -5.74 -20.73 7.11
CA GLU A 185 -5.66 -21.37 5.78
C GLU A 185 -6.15 -20.43 4.68
N VAL A 186 -7.28 -19.74 4.89
CA VAL A 186 -7.79 -18.75 3.94
C VAL A 186 -6.77 -17.63 3.69
N MET A 187 -6.18 -17.10 4.76
CA MET A 187 -5.19 -16.04 4.66
C MET A 187 -3.96 -16.52 3.86
N GLU A 188 -3.42 -17.70 4.18
CA GLU A 188 -2.23 -18.24 3.51
C GLU A 188 -2.46 -18.65 2.06
N TYR A 189 -3.57 -19.33 1.77
CA TYR A 189 -3.81 -19.95 0.47
C TYR A 189 -4.66 -19.08 -0.44
N VAL A 190 -5.76 -18.51 0.05
CA VAL A 190 -6.68 -17.73 -0.78
C VAL A 190 -6.13 -16.31 -0.97
N ILE A 191 -5.88 -15.57 0.11
CA ILE A 191 -5.39 -14.18 0.02
C ILE A 191 -4.01 -14.16 -0.66
N GLY A 192 -3.12 -15.09 -0.29
CA GLY A 192 -1.80 -15.23 -0.92
C GLY A 192 -1.80 -15.62 -2.40
N SER A 193 -2.94 -16.03 -2.97
CA SER A 193 -3.02 -16.52 -4.35
C SER A 193 -2.92 -15.40 -5.40
N ARG A 194 -2.47 -15.78 -6.61
CA ARG A 194 -2.56 -14.90 -7.79
C ARG A 194 -4.00 -14.56 -8.15
N GLY A 195 -4.94 -15.48 -7.93
CA GLY A 195 -6.36 -15.25 -8.19
C GLY A 195 -6.93 -14.10 -7.36
N PHE A 196 -6.63 -14.10 -6.06
CA PHE A 196 -7.02 -13.00 -5.17
C PHE A 196 -6.30 -11.70 -5.56
N PHE A 197 -4.99 -11.75 -5.85
CA PHE A 197 -4.22 -10.59 -6.30
C PHE A 197 -4.85 -9.86 -7.50
N ASN A 198 -5.40 -10.61 -8.46
CA ASN A 198 -6.10 -10.02 -9.60
C ASN A 198 -7.41 -9.35 -9.20
N ARG A 199 -8.13 -9.91 -8.21
CA ARG A 199 -9.39 -9.33 -7.71
C ARG A 199 -9.20 -8.06 -6.87
N ILE A 200 -7.98 -7.71 -6.48
CA ILE A 200 -7.70 -6.39 -5.88
C ILE A 200 -8.14 -5.25 -6.80
N ASP A 201 -8.13 -5.48 -8.13
CA ASP A 201 -8.52 -4.47 -9.12
C ASP A 201 -9.99 -4.03 -9.04
N ILE A 202 -10.84 -4.86 -8.43
CA ILE A 202 -12.28 -4.58 -8.28
C ILE A 202 -12.67 -4.16 -6.86
N LEU A 203 -11.72 -4.12 -5.93
CA LEU A 203 -11.99 -3.66 -4.57
C LEU A 203 -12.40 -2.18 -4.61
N PRO A 204 -13.40 -1.76 -3.82
CA PRO A 204 -13.78 -0.36 -3.75
C PRO A 204 -12.61 0.48 -3.22
N GLY A 205 -12.52 1.74 -3.61
CA GLY A 205 -11.44 2.58 -3.11
C GLY A 205 -11.39 3.94 -3.77
N PHE A 206 -10.28 4.62 -3.53
CA PHE A 206 -10.06 6.00 -3.97
C PHE A 206 -9.03 6.10 -5.12
N ALA A 207 -8.79 5.00 -5.84
CA ALA A 207 -7.90 4.97 -6.97
C ALA A 207 -8.46 5.86 -8.11
N SER A 208 -7.70 6.87 -8.52
CA SER A 208 -7.95 7.60 -9.76
C SER A 208 -7.72 6.71 -11.00
N GLU A 209 -8.13 7.14 -12.19
CA GLU A 209 -7.84 6.40 -13.44
C GLU A 209 -6.33 6.14 -13.62
N ARG A 210 -5.50 7.14 -13.30
CA ARG A 210 -4.03 7.00 -13.33
C ARG A 210 -3.54 5.98 -12.31
N ASP A 211 -4.16 5.95 -11.13
CA ASP A 211 -3.83 4.98 -10.09
C ASP A 211 -4.21 3.56 -10.52
N LEU A 212 -5.39 3.38 -11.12
CA LEU A 212 -5.82 2.09 -11.66
C LEU A 212 -4.84 1.58 -12.72
N GLU A 213 -4.35 2.46 -13.60
CA GLU A 213 -3.37 2.08 -14.61
C GLU A 213 -2.01 1.72 -14.00
N ALA A 214 -1.54 2.49 -13.01
CA ALA A 214 -0.33 2.14 -12.27
C ALA A 214 -0.51 0.83 -11.48
N MET A 215 -1.69 0.59 -10.92
CA MET A 215 -2.04 -0.59 -10.14
C MET A 215 -2.04 -1.87 -10.98
N LYS A 216 -2.52 -1.83 -12.23
CA LYS A 216 -2.45 -2.95 -13.18
C LYS A 216 -1.03 -3.37 -13.51
N ASN A 217 -0.08 -2.44 -13.48
CA ASN A 217 1.33 -2.68 -13.75
C ASN A 217 2.09 -3.25 -12.54
N VAL A 218 1.44 -3.37 -11.37
CA VAL A 218 2.03 -4.03 -10.20
C VAL A 218 2.10 -5.54 -10.45
N THR A 219 3.31 -6.09 -10.50
CA THR A 219 3.54 -7.52 -10.69
C THR A 219 3.23 -8.31 -9.42
N TRP A 220 2.55 -9.44 -9.57
CA TRP A 220 2.39 -10.40 -8.48
C TRP A 220 3.74 -11.02 -8.13
N ARG A 221 4.21 -10.76 -6.91
CA ARG A 221 5.41 -11.37 -6.33
C ARG A 221 5.00 -11.91 -4.95
N PRO A 222 4.61 -13.18 -4.85
CA PRO A 222 4.15 -13.72 -3.58
C PRO A 222 5.28 -13.64 -2.56
N ARG A 223 4.96 -13.15 -1.37
CA ARG A 223 5.89 -13.10 -0.25
C ARG A 223 6.45 -14.48 0.11
N PHE A 224 5.56 -15.47 0.10
CA PHE A 224 5.89 -16.86 0.35
C PHE A 224 5.93 -17.56 -1.01
N GLN A 225 7.12 -17.70 -1.60
CA GLN A 225 7.30 -18.65 -2.70
C GLN A 225 7.05 -20.04 -2.10
N LYS A 226 5.93 -20.65 -2.47
CA LYS A 226 5.70 -22.06 -2.17
C LYS A 226 6.78 -22.82 -2.94
N GLU A 227 7.72 -23.43 -2.24
CA GLU A 227 8.46 -24.55 -2.81
C GLU A 227 7.40 -25.60 -3.14
N LEU A 228 7.09 -25.76 -4.44
CA LEU A 228 6.37 -26.93 -4.88
C LEU A 228 7.21 -28.13 -4.42
N PRO A 229 6.61 -29.16 -3.78
CA PRO A 229 7.34 -30.40 -3.59
C PRO A 229 7.85 -30.82 -4.97
N LEU A 230 9.15 -31.03 -5.08
CA LEU A 230 9.76 -31.65 -6.25
C LEU A 230 8.95 -32.92 -6.51
N SER A 231 8.17 -32.92 -7.58
CA SER A 231 7.48 -34.12 -8.03
C SER A 231 8.56 -35.14 -8.38
N GLU A 232 8.69 -36.18 -7.56
CA GLU A 232 9.41 -37.42 -7.88
C GLU A 232 8.69 -38.18 -9.01
#